data_AF-A0A835DU08-F1
#
_entry.id   AF-A0A835DU08-F1
#
_cell.length_a   1.000
_cell.length_b   1.000
_cell.length_c   1.000
_cell.angle_alpha   90.00
_cell.angle_beta   90.00
_cell.angle_gamma   90.00
#
_symmetry.space_group_name_H-M   'P 1'
#
loop_
_entity.id
_entity.type
_entity.pdbx_description
1 polymer ?
#
loop_
_entity_poly.entity_id
_entity_poly.type
_entity_poly.pdbx_seq_one_letter_code
_entity_poly.pdbx_strand_id
1 'polypeptide(L)'
;MWMLVNCSNCRTPLQIPPGAPSIRCAICQAITQIADPRNIPPSHSNNYQTAPHLPPPAPAPAPAASAPSRPPPGAHGRKKAVICGISYRYSRHELKGCINDAKCMRFFLINRFHFPEASIIMLTGHV
;
A
#
# COMPACT_ATOMS: atom_id res chain seq x y z
N MET A 1 -12.33 19.67 -14.52
CA MET A 1 -13.11 18.51 -14.99
C MET A 1 -12.60 17.27 -14.29
N TRP A 2 -13.46 16.48 -13.63
CA TRP A 2 -13.07 15.19 -13.09
C TRP A 2 -12.80 14.22 -14.25
N MET A 3 -11.67 13.51 -14.21
CA MET A 3 -11.34 12.51 -15.22
C MET A 3 -11.62 11.12 -14.68
N LEU A 4 -12.17 10.25 -15.51
CA LEU A 4 -12.36 8.84 -15.19
C LEU A 4 -11.20 8.03 -15.79
N VAL A 5 -10.43 7.35 -14.95
CA VAL A 5 -9.33 6.47 -15.40
C VAL A 5 -9.51 5.11 -14.74
N ASN A 6 -9.27 4.06 -15.52
CA ASN A 6 -9.33 2.70 -15.00
C ASN A 6 -8.07 2.35 -14.21
N CYS A 7 -8.25 1.67 -13.09
CA CYS A 7 -7.13 1.15 -12.30
C CYS A 7 -6.23 0.26 -13.17
N SER A 8 -4.91 0.48 -13.10
CA SER A 8 -3.89 -0.29 -13.83
C SER A 8 -3.89 -1.80 -13.53
N ASN A 9 -4.50 -2.23 -12.43
CA ASN A 9 -4.56 -3.64 -12.03
C ASN A 9 -5.97 -4.24 -12.17
N CYS A 10 -6.94 -3.77 -11.37
CA CYS A 10 -8.29 -4.36 -11.33
C CYS A 10 -9.30 -3.71 -12.30
N ARG A 11 -8.86 -2.75 -13.13
CA ARG A 11 -9.66 -2.03 -14.14
C ARG A 11 -10.89 -1.27 -13.61
N THR A 12 -11.10 -1.21 -12.31
CA THR A 12 -12.16 -0.41 -11.69
C THR A 12 -12.03 1.07 -12.09
N PRO A 13 -13.11 1.74 -12.50
CA PRO A 13 -13.08 3.16 -12.84
C PRO A 13 -12.85 4.01 -11.59
N LEU A 14 -11.92 4.96 -11.67
CA LEU A 14 -11.53 5.86 -10.58
C LEU A 14 -11.78 7.31 -11.00
N GLN A 15 -12.42 8.09 -10.12
CA GLN A 15 -12.62 9.52 -10.31
C GLN A 15 -11.41 10.30 -9.80
N ILE A 16 -10.83 11.10 -10.68
CA ILE A 16 -9.58 11.82 -10.41
C ILE A 16 -9.88 13.31 -10.24
N PRO A 17 -9.45 13.93 -9.13
CA PRO A 17 -9.48 15.38 -8.97
C PRO A 17 -8.60 16.07 -10.03
N PRO A 18 -9.02 17.23 -10.56
CA PRO A 18 -8.19 17.98 -11.52
C PRO A 18 -6.76 18.19 -10.98
N GLY A 19 -5.76 17.84 -11.79
CA GLY A 19 -4.33 18.05 -11.46
C GLY A 19 -3.68 16.97 -10.59
N ALA A 20 -4.38 15.89 -10.21
CA ALA A 20 -3.75 14.78 -9.51
C ALA A 20 -2.85 13.96 -10.46
N PRO A 21 -1.54 13.76 -10.15
CA PRO A 21 -0.61 13.01 -11.00
C PRO A 21 -0.76 11.49 -10.87
N SER A 22 -1.39 11.03 -9.79
CA SER A 22 -1.64 9.61 -9.53
C SER A 22 -2.88 9.42 -8.66
N ILE A 23 -3.44 8.20 -8.69
CA ILE A 23 -4.55 7.81 -7.82
C ILE A 23 -4.37 6.39 -7.31
N ARG A 24 -4.72 6.17 -6.04
CA ARG A 24 -4.69 4.84 -5.41
C ARG A 24 -6.07 4.20 -5.47
N CYS A 25 -6.14 2.99 -6.02
CA CYS A 25 -7.38 2.22 -6.06
C CYS A 25 -7.83 1.80 -4.65
N ALA A 26 -9.06 2.13 -4.26
CA ALA A 26 -9.62 1.70 -2.97
C ALA A 26 -9.79 0.17 -2.87
N ILE A 27 -10.00 -0.50 -4.01
CA ILE A 27 -10.26 -1.95 -4.07
C ILE A 27 -8.95 -2.74 -3.96
N CYS A 28 -8.03 -2.56 -4.91
CA CYS A 28 -6.80 -3.37 -4.99
C CYS A 28 -5.53 -2.67 -4.49
N GLN A 29 -5.62 -1.40 -4.05
CA GLN A 29 -4.51 -0.59 -3.53
C GLN A 29 -3.39 -0.28 -4.53
N ALA A 30 -3.53 -0.67 -5.80
CA ALA A 30 -2.62 -0.31 -6.88
C ALA A 30 -2.64 1.20 -7.13
N ILE A 31 -1.47 1.75 -7.49
CA ILE A 31 -1.30 3.16 -7.85
C ILE A 31 -1.34 3.25 -9.38
N THR A 32 -2.24 4.08 -9.90
CA THR A 32 -2.34 4.38 -11.34
C THR A 32 -1.76 5.77 -11.58
N GLN A 33 -0.73 5.85 -12.42
CA GLN A 33 -0.15 7.13 -12.84
C GLN A 33 -1.02 7.74 -13.93
N ILE A 34 -1.31 9.03 -13.81
CA ILE A 34 -2.11 9.78 -14.77
C ILE A 34 -1.12 10.63 -15.55
N ALA A 35 -0.88 10.27 -16.81
CA ALA A 35 0.05 11.01 -17.66
C ALA A 35 -0.43 12.46 -17.80
N ASP A 36 0.41 13.44 -17.43
CA ASP A 36 0.21 14.82 -17.84
C ASP A 36 0.51 14.88 -19.35
N PRO A 37 -0.46 15.26 -20.21
CA PRO A 37 -0.22 15.36 -21.65
C PRO A 37 0.88 16.37 -22.01
N ARG A 38 1.36 17.20 -21.08
CA ARG A 38 2.47 18.12 -21.27
C ARG A 38 3.87 17.47 -21.25
N ASN A 39 3.98 16.17 -20.95
CA ASN A 39 5.26 15.45 -20.94
C ASN A 39 5.41 14.44 -22.10
N ILE A 40 4.63 14.62 -23.16
CA ILE A 40 4.75 13.84 -24.40
C ILE A 40 5.77 14.56 -25.28
N PRO A 41 6.96 13.99 -25.60
CA PRO A 41 7.80 14.52 -26.66
C PRO A 41 6.98 14.52 -27.96
N PRO A 42 7.03 15.59 -28.79
CA PRO A 42 6.17 15.69 -29.97
C PRO A 42 6.38 14.46 -30.84
N SER A 43 5.31 13.67 -31.00
CA SER A 43 5.25 12.60 -31.98
C SER A 43 5.24 13.25 -33.36
N HIS A 44 6.42 13.41 -33.94
CA HIS A 44 6.59 13.77 -35.34
C HIS A 44 5.78 12.78 -36.18
N SER A 45 4.74 13.31 -36.81
CA SER A 45 4.00 12.66 -37.87
C SER A 45 4.95 12.24 -38.98
N ASN A 46 4.90 10.99 -39.42
CA ASN A 46 5.12 10.73 -40.84
C ASN A 46 4.42 9.45 -41.29
N ASN A 47 3.47 9.67 -42.20
CA ASN A 47 2.95 8.68 -43.12
C ASN A 47 3.89 8.63 -44.35
N TYR A 48 3.88 7.50 -45.06
CA TYR A 48 4.49 7.21 -46.36
C TYR A 48 5.91 6.58 -46.42
N GLN A 49 5.89 5.32 -46.88
CA GLN A 49 6.57 4.80 -48.09
C GLN A 49 8.09 4.47 -48.08
N THR A 50 8.34 3.17 -48.37
CA THR A 50 9.37 2.57 -49.26
C THR A 50 10.88 2.76 -49.03
N ALA A 51 11.52 1.66 -48.58
CA ALA A 51 12.86 1.08 -48.90
C ALA A 51 14.16 1.90 -48.62
N PRO A 52 15.38 1.32 -48.51
CA PRO A 52 15.82 -0.09 -48.59
C PRO A 52 16.68 -0.59 -47.38
N HIS A 53 17.03 -1.89 -47.43
CA HIS A 53 17.84 -2.69 -46.49
C HIS A 53 18.98 -1.96 -45.73
N LEU A 54 18.96 -2.11 -44.39
CA LEU A 54 20.10 -1.90 -43.48
C LEU A 54 20.51 -3.26 -42.86
N PRO A 55 21.80 -3.47 -42.55
CA PRO A 55 22.31 -4.73 -41.99
C PRO A 55 21.80 -4.97 -40.56
N PRO A 56 21.79 -6.22 -40.06
CA PRO A 56 21.20 -6.55 -38.77
C PRO A 56 22.00 -5.91 -37.61
N PRO A 57 21.33 -5.36 -36.59
CA PRO A 57 22.00 -4.82 -35.41
C PRO A 57 22.59 -5.95 -34.56
N ALA A 58 23.75 -5.67 -33.94
CA ALA A 58 24.41 -6.56 -32.99
C ALA A 58 23.46 -6.93 -31.82
N PRO A 59 23.62 -8.11 -31.20
CA PRO A 59 22.77 -8.55 -30.10
C PRO A 59 22.89 -7.60 -28.90
N ALA A 60 21.75 -7.09 -28.44
CA ALA A 60 21.66 -6.25 -27.25
C ALA A 60 22.15 -7.02 -26.01
N PRO A 61 22.86 -6.37 -25.07
CA PRO A 61 23.18 -6.98 -23.79
C PRO A 61 21.88 -7.27 -23.03
N ALA A 62 21.79 -8.46 -22.46
CA ALA A 62 20.66 -8.92 -21.65
C ALA A 62 20.28 -7.87 -20.57
N PRO A 63 18.99 -7.68 -20.26
CA PRO A 63 18.60 -6.77 -19.20
C PRO A 63 19.16 -7.32 -17.88
N ALA A 64 19.99 -6.51 -17.22
CA ALA A 64 20.50 -6.79 -15.89
C ALA A 64 19.32 -6.97 -14.93
N ALA A 65 18.99 -8.24 -14.67
CA ALA A 65 18.02 -8.65 -13.68
C ALA A 65 18.64 -8.51 -12.28
N SER A 66 18.58 -7.31 -11.71
CA SER A 66 18.81 -7.14 -10.27
C SER A 66 18.22 -5.81 -9.78
N ALA A 67 16.89 -5.69 -9.89
CA ALA A 67 16.20 -4.79 -8.98
C ALA A 67 16.37 -5.34 -7.56
N PRO A 68 16.69 -4.51 -6.54
CA PRO A 68 16.80 -4.99 -5.17
C PRO A 68 15.48 -5.63 -4.75
N SER A 69 15.57 -6.86 -4.26
CA SER A 69 14.44 -7.63 -3.76
C SER A 69 13.72 -6.82 -2.69
N ARG A 70 12.44 -6.52 -2.95
CA ARG A 70 11.55 -5.86 -2.00
C ARG A 70 11.61 -6.63 -0.68
N PRO A 71 11.77 -5.97 0.48
CA PRO A 71 11.78 -6.66 1.76
C PRO A 71 10.53 -7.53 1.87
N PRO A 72 10.64 -8.77 2.39
CA PRO A 72 9.49 -9.63 2.57
C PRO A 72 8.43 -8.86 3.37
N PRO A 73 7.14 -8.95 2.98
CA PRO A 73 6.09 -8.30 3.73
C PRO A 73 6.18 -8.79 5.18
N GLY A 74 6.20 -7.84 6.13
CA GLY A 74 6.35 -8.17 7.55
C GLY A 74 5.33 -9.22 7.95
N ALA A 75 5.74 -10.20 8.76
CA ALA A 75 4.97 -11.40 9.11
C ALA A 75 3.54 -11.12 9.64
N HIS A 76 3.29 -9.89 10.07
CA HIS A 76 2.06 -9.41 10.67
C HIS A 76 1.21 -8.49 9.77
N GLY A 77 1.60 -8.32 8.50
CA GLY A 77 0.94 -7.40 7.58
C GLY A 77 0.98 -5.95 8.05
N ARG A 78 -0.03 -5.16 7.69
CA ARG A 78 -0.10 -3.71 7.98
C ARG A 78 -0.78 -3.37 9.31
N LYS A 79 -1.39 -4.35 9.98
CA LYS A 79 -2.20 -4.14 11.18
C LYS A 79 -1.40 -4.58 12.41
N LYS A 80 -1.02 -3.63 13.26
CA LYS A 80 -0.24 -3.85 14.48
C LYS A 80 -0.87 -3.03 15.60
N ALA A 81 -0.87 -3.55 16.83
CA ALA A 81 -1.44 -2.85 17.97
C ALA A 81 -0.59 -3.06 19.22
N VAL A 82 -0.58 -2.05 20.09
CA VAL A 82 -0.10 -2.17 21.46
C VAL A 82 -1.26 -1.80 22.38
N ILE A 83 -1.55 -2.63 23.37
CA ILE A 83 -2.64 -2.43 24.31
C ILE A 83 -2.04 -2.38 25.71
N CYS A 84 -2.36 -1.33 26.46
CA CYS A 84 -1.90 -1.16 27.83
C CYS A 84 -3.09 -1.24 28.80
N GLY A 85 -2.92 -2.00 29.88
CA GLY A 85 -3.90 -2.09 30.97
C GLY A 85 -3.19 -2.09 32.31
N ILE A 86 -3.26 -0.97 33.04
CA ILE A 86 -2.62 -0.81 34.34
C ILE A 86 -3.70 -0.63 35.40
N SER A 87 -3.70 -1.48 36.41
CA SER A 87 -4.67 -1.42 37.50
C SER A 87 -4.11 -0.80 38.79
N TYR A 88 -2.81 -0.45 38.84
CA TYR A 88 -2.15 0.16 40.01
C TYR A 88 -2.54 -0.50 41.36
N ARG A 89 -2.56 -1.84 41.40
CA ARG A 89 -3.07 -2.60 42.55
C ARG A 89 -2.22 -2.30 43.78
N TYR A 90 -2.85 -2.18 44.95
CA TYR A 90 -2.15 -1.86 46.21
C TYR A 90 -1.58 -0.42 46.28
N SER A 91 -1.93 0.43 45.31
CA SER A 91 -1.64 1.86 45.36
C SER A 91 -2.87 2.67 45.81
N ARG A 92 -2.63 3.93 46.22
CA ARG A 92 -3.69 4.91 46.50
C ARG A 92 -4.59 5.26 45.30
N HIS A 93 -4.20 4.87 44.09
CA HIS A 93 -4.93 5.15 42.84
C HIS A 93 -5.32 3.86 42.11
N GLU A 94 -5.61 2.79 42.86
CA GLU A 94 -6.01 1.51 42.28
C GLU A 94 -7.24 1.65 41.36
N LEU A 95 -7.12 1.09 40.16
CA LEU A 95 -8.17 1.07 39.14
C LEU A 95 -8.65 -0.36 38.92
N LYS A 96 -9.96 -0.55 39.02
CA LYS A 96 -10.61 -1.82 38.68
C LYS A 96 -10.95 -1.85 37.20
N GLY A 97 -10.85 -3.02 36.59
CA GLY A 97 -11.32 -3.25 35.22
C GLY A 97 -10.29 -2.98 34.11
N CYS A 98 -9.28 -2.13 34.29
CA CYS A 98 -8.38 -1.72 33.19
C CYS A 98 -7.69 -2.89 32.47
N ILE A 99 -7.30 -3.95 33.19
CA ILE A 99 -6.71 -5.15 32.58
C ILE A 99 -7.76 -5.97 31.83
N ASN A 100 -8.99 -6.01 32.33
CA ASN A 100 -10.10 -6.63 31.61
C ASN A 100 -10.39 -5.88 30.31
N ASP A 101 -10.42 -4.54 30.37
CA ASP A 101 -10.66 -3.70 29.19
C ASP A 101 -9.58 -3.95 28.13
N ALA A 102 -8.31 -4.06 28.53
CA ALA A 102 -7.22 -4.43 27.62
C ALA A 102 -7.45 -5.81 26.95
N LYS A 103 -7.94 -6.81 27.70
CA LYS A 103 -8.28 -8.13 27.14
C LYS A 103 -9.46 -8.05 26.19
N CYS A 104 -10.51 -7.32 26.54
CA CYS A 104 -11.67 -7.06 25.68
C CYS A 104 -11.24 -6.37 24.38
N MET A 105 -10.34 -5.38 24.45
CA MET A 105 -9.79 -4.72 23.27
C MET A 105 -8.99 -5.67 22.38
N ARG A 106 -8.16 -6.55 22.96
CA ARG A 106 -7.46 -7.58 22.17
C ARG A 106 -8.44 -8.49 21.44
N PHE A 107 -9.45 -8.99 22.16
CA PHE A 107 -10.48 -9.85 21.59
C PHE A 107 -11.22 -9.14 20.45
N PHE A 108 -11.60 -7.88 20.66
CA PHE A 108 -12.30 -7.09 19.66
C PHE A 108 -11.45 -6.87 18.39
N LEU A 109 -10.17 -6.52 18.53
CA LEU A 109 -9.27 -6.30 17.39
C LEU A 109 -9.03 -7.57 16.57
N ILE A 110 -8.92 -8.72 17.22
CA ILE A 110 -8.75 -10.01 16.53
C ILE A 110 -10.04 -10.39 15.80
N ASN A 111 -11.16 -10.42 16.50
CA ASN A 111 -12.39 -11.01 15.97
C ASN A 111 -13.14 -10.09 15.01
N ARG A 112 -13.16 -8.77 15.28
CA ARG A 112 -13.92 -7.81 14.47
C ARG A 112 -13.09 -7.18 13.36
N PHE A 113 -11.82 -6.89 13.64
CA PHE A 113 -10.93 -6.20 12.72
C PHE A 113 -9.85 -7.08 12.11
N HIS A 114 -9.81 -8.37 12.46
CA HIS A 114 -8.92 -9.36 11.88
C HIS A 114 -7.45 -8.94 11.99
N PHE A 115 -7.06 -8.43 13.16
CA PHE A 115 -5.65 -8.28 13.50
C PHE A 115 -5.04 -9.67 13.71
N PRO A 116 -3.88 -9.98 13.09
CA PRO A 116 -3.13 -11.18 13.44
C PRO A 116 -2.78 -11.14 14.93
N GLU A 117 -3.02 -12.24 15.65
CA GLU A 117 -2.82 -12.27 17.10
C GLU A 117 -1.38 -11.94 17.50
N ALA A 118 -0.40 -12.45 16.75
CA ALA A 118 1.02 -12.18 16.95
C ALA A 118 1.43 -10.72 16.66
N SER A 119 0.54 -9.89 16.09
CA SER A 119 0.77 -8.47 15.83
C SER A 119 0.30 -7.54 16.95
N ILE A 120 -0.28 -8.10 18.02
CA ILE A 120 -0.82 -7.36 19.15
C ILE A 120 0.06 -7.62 20.38
N ILE A 121 0.68 -6.56 20.90
CA ILE A 121 1.44 -6.63 22.16
C ILE A 121 0.56 -6.11 23.29
N MET A 122 0.45 -6.89 24.38
CA MET A 122 -0.22 -6.47 25.60
C MET A 122 0.79 -6.12 26.68
N LEU A 123 0.64 -4.95 27.29
CA LEU A 123 1.40 -4.49 28.45
C LEU A 123 0.42 -4.36 29.63
N THR A 124 0.43 -5.34 30.53
CA THR A 124 -0.46 -5.34 31.69
C THR A 124 0.32 -5.23 32.99
N GLY A 125 -0.13 -4.38 33.90
CA GLY A 125 0.59 -4.09 35.14
C GLY A 125 -0.31 -4.10 36.38
N HIS A 126 0.17 -4.79 37.41
CA HIS A 126 -0.32 -4.75 38.78
C HIS A 126 0.79 -4.13 39.65
N VAL A 127 1.08 -2.85 39.42
CA VAL A 127 2.08 -2.13 40.21
C VAL A 127 1.44 -1.60 41.47
#